data_AF-A0A2E7TTK7-F1
#
_entry.id   AF-A0A2E7TTK7-F1
#
_cell.length_a   1.000
_cell.length_b   1.000
_cell.length_c   1.000
_cell.angle_alpha   90.00
_cell.angle_beta   90.00
_cell.angle_gamma   90.00
#
_symmetry.space_group_name_H-M   'P 1'
#
loop_
_entity.id
_entity.type
_entity.pdbx_description
1 polymer ?
#
loop_
_entity_poly.entity_id
_entity_poly.type
_entity_poly.pdbx_seq_one_letter_code
_entity_poly.pdbx_strand_id
1 'polypeptide(L)'
;AISAKDKEGQDAAVADIKALWEKAAASTGIHYLNDAHENFSDDGNRLHYLSEAFAFISALEYNIDGSISKADADEVLAALGDNYWEVTKDDIIAARDLLATKAGLESIKTQL
;
A
#
# COMPACT_ATOMS: atom_id res chain seq x y z
N ALA A 1 -16.83 -7.28 -27.11
CA ALA A 1 -16.51 -8.18 -25.97
C ALA A 1 -17.72 -9.01 -25.54
N ILE A 2 -18.78 -8.43 -24.95
CA ILE A 2 -19.93 -9.21 -24.41
C ILE A 2 -20.74 -9.94 -25.51
N SER A 3 -20.98 -9.31 -26.67
CA SER A 3 -21.67 -9.94 -27.81
C SER A 3 -20.82 -11.00 -28.54
N ALA A 4 -19.50 -11.02 -28.30
CA ALA A 4 -18.56 -11.92 -28.96
C ALA A 4 -18.30 -13.23 -28.18
N LYS A 5 -18.83 -13.35 -26.94
CA LYS A 5 -18.56 -14.47 -26.02
C LYS A 5 -17.07 -14.75 -25.76
N ASP A 6 -16.23 -13.73 -25.93
CA ASP A 6 -14.79 -13.83 -25.67
C ASP A 6 -14.55 -13.84 -24.15
N LYS A 7 -14.51 -15.05 -23.59
CA LYS A 7 -14.33 -15.25 -22.15
C LYS A 7 -12.87 -15.13 -21.74
N GLU A 8 -11.95 -15.58 -22.59
CA GLU A 8 -10.50 -15.45 -22.38
C GLU A 8 -10.07 -13.99 -22.29
N GLY A 9 -10.52 -13.14 -23.22
CA GLY A 9 -10.24 -11.70 -23.18
C GLY A 9 -10.85 -10.99 -21.97
N GLN A 10 -12.01 -11.45 -21.50
CA GLN A 10 -12.61 -10.94 -20.26
C GLN A 10 -11.79 -11.31 -19.02
N ASP A 11 -11.33 -12.57 -18.94
CA ASP A 11 -10.54 -13.05 -17.80
C ASP A 11 -9.16 -12.37 -17.75
N ALA A 12 -8.53 -12.15 -18.90
CA ALA A 12 -7.30 -11.36 -19.01
C ALA A 12 -7.51 -9.90 -18.52
N ALA A 13 -8.58 -9.24 -18.96
CA ALA A 13 -8.89 -7.88 -18.50
C ALA A 13 -9.18 -7.81 -16.98
N VAL A 14 -9.82 -8.83 -16.41
CA VAL A 14 -10.04 -8.92 -14.96
C VAL A 14 -8.71 -9.05 -14.21
N ALA A 15 -7.78 -9.87 -14.71
CA ALA A 15 -6.45 -10.01 -14.11
C ALA A 15 -5.68 -8.67 -14.14
N ASP A 16 -5.71 -7.95 -15.26
CA ASP A 16 -5.08 -6.64 -15.39
C ASP A 16 -5.67 -5.61 -14.41
N ILE A 17 -6.99 -5.57 -14.27
CA ILE A 17 -7.65 -4.65 -13.32
C ILE A 17 -7.23 -4.96 -11.89
N LYS A 18 -7.16 -6.24 -11.49
CA LYS A 18 -6.72 -6.63 -10.14
C LYS A 18 -5.29 -6.19 -9.87
N ALA A 19 -4.38 -6.40 -10.82
CA ALA A 19 -2.99 -5.96 -10.70
C ALA A 19 -2.86 -4.43 -10.61
N LEU A 20 -3.63 -3.68 -11.41
CA LEU A 20 -3.66 -2.22 -11.35
C LEU A 20 -4.25 -1.70 -10.04
N TRP A 21 -5.27 -2.38 -9.50
CA TRP A 21 -5.90 -2.00 -8.24
C TRP A 21 -4.96 -2.22 -7.05
N GLU A 22 -4.22 -3.32 -7.01
CA GLU A 22 -3.16 -3.56 -6.03
C GLU A 22 -2.10 -2.46 -6.10
N LYS A 23 -1.62 -2.13 -7.31
CA LYS A 23 -0.63 -1.07 -7.50
C LYS A 23 -1.14 0.29 -7.04
N ALA A 24 -2.41 0.61 -7.31
CA ALA A 24 -3.04 1.84 -6.84
C ALA A 24 -3.11 1.88 -5.31
N ALA A 25 -3.59 0.81 -4.66
CA ALA A 25 -3.67 0.73 -3.20
C ALA A 25 -2.29 0.82 -2.52
N ALA A 26 -1.28 0.09 -3.03
CA ALA A 26 0.08 0.15 -2.52
C ALA A 26 0.70 1.54 -2.70
N SER A 27 0.47 2.18 -3.86
CA SER A 27 0.95 3.55 -4.11
C SER A 27 0.32 4.56 -3.16
N THR A 28 -0.98 4.45 -2.90
CA THR A 28 -1.69 5.30 -1.93
C THR A 28 -1.21 5.07 -0.50
N GLY A 29 -0.94 3.81 -0.12
CA GLY A 29 -0.31 3.52 1.17
C GLY A 29 1.06 4.19 1.32
N ILE A 30 1.90 4.14 0.29
CA ILE A 30 3.20 4.83 0.24
C ILE A 30 3.03 6.35 0.35
N HIS A 31 2.07 6.93 -0.37
CA HIS A 31 1.75 8.36 -0.32
C HIS A 31 1.48 8.82 1.11
N TYR A 32 0.61 8.12 1.82
CA TYR A 32 0.30 8.45 3.20
C TYR A 32 1.47 8.25 4.17
N LEU A 33 2.35 7.29 3.92
CA LEU A 33 3.60 7.16 4.69
C LEU A 33 4.54 8.34 4.43
N ASN A 34 4.63 8.85 3.19
CA ASN A 34 5.39 10.06 2.90
C ASN A 34 4.79 11.28 3.62
N ASP A 35 3.47 11.47 3.55
CA ASP A 35 2.77 12.57 4.23
C ASP A 35 2.92 12.52 5.75
N ALA A 36 2.84 11.32 6.35
CA ALA A 36 3.10 11.11 7.77
C ALA A 36 4.53 11.49 8.17
N HIS A 37 5.52 11.16 7.34
CA HIS A 37 6.92 11.51 7.55
C HIS A 37 7.16 13.02 7.42
N GLU A 38 6.56 13.67 6.42
CA GLU A 38 6.67 15.11 6.18
C GLU A 38 5.99 15.93 7.29
N ASN A 39 4.83 15.49 7.76
CA ASN A 39 4.02 16.17 8.78
C ASN A 39 4.23 15.62 10.19
N PHE A 40 5.36 14.97 10.45
CA PHE A 40 5.61 14.24 11.69
C PHE A 40 5.47 15.07 12.98
N SER A 41 5.73 16.38 12.95
CA SER A 41 5.61 17.25 14.13
C SER A 41 4.19 17.67 14.47
N ASP A 42 3.22 17.41 13.59
CA ASP A 42 1.80 17.66 13.84
C ASP A 42 1.13 16.32 14.16
N ASP A 43 0.80 16.10 15.43
CA ASP A 43 0.21 14.83 15.87
C ASP A 43 -1.11 14.52 15.15
N GLY A 44 -1.93 15.53 14.85
CA GLY A 44 -3.21 15.36 14.18
C GLY A 44 -3.04 14.85 12.75
N ASN A 45 -2.18 15.51 11.98
CA ASN A 45 -1.87 15.11 10.62
C ASN A 45 -1.10 13.77 10.58
N ARG A 46 -0.08 13.60 11.43
CA ARG A 46 0.68 12.33 11.51
C ARG A 46 -0.25 11.14 11.73
N LEU A 47 -1.13 11.22 12.72
CA LEU A 47 -2.04 10.11 13.04
C LEU A 47 -3.13 9.90 11.98
N HIS A 48 -3.62 10.97 11.37
CA HIS A 48 -4.54 10.88 10.24
C HIS A 48 -3.91 10.08 9.09
N TYR A 49 -2.72 10.48 8.65
CA TYR A 49 -2.03 9.81 7.55
C TYR A 49 -1.63 8.38 7.88
N LEU A 50 -1.13 8.09 9.09
CA LEU A 50 -0.82 6.72 9.49
C LEU A 50 -2.05 5.82 9.53
N SER A 51 -3.21 6.35 9.92
CA SER A 51 -4.47 5.58 9.91
C SER A 51 -4.96 5.27 8.50
N GLU A 52 -4.74 6.18 7.54
CA GLU A 52 -5.07 5.95 6.14
C GLU A 52 -4.07 5.00 5.47
N ALA A 53 -2.76 5.15 5.75
CA ALA A 53 -1.74 4.18 5.34
C ALA A 53 -2.09 2.77 5.83
N PHE A 54 -2.45 2.62 7.11
CA PHE A 54 -2.90 1.35 7.67
C PHE A 54 -4.04 0.75 6.86
N ALA A 55 -5.09 1.53 6.59
CA ALA A 55 -6.26 1.05 5.86
C ALA A 55 -5.92 0.57 4.43
N PHE A 56 -5.12 1.33 3.69
CA PHE A 56 -4.71 0.95 2.34
C PHE A 56 -3.79 -0.27 2.32
N ILE A 57 -2.87 -0.39 3.27
CA ILE A 57 -1.96 -1.54 3.39
C ILE A 57 -2.74 -2.79 3.80
N SER A 58 -3.62 -2.70 4.80
CA SER A 58 -4.48 -3.83 5.19
C SER A 58 -5.36 -4.31 4.04
N ALA A 59 -5.87 -3.39 3.21
CA ALA A 59 -6.72 -3.76 2.08
C ALA A 59 -6.02 -4.62 1.02
N LEU A 60 -4.68 -4.61 0.96
CA LEU A 60 -3.91 -5.42 0.00
C LEU A 60 -4.15 -6.92 0.20
N GLU A 61 -4.42 -7.37 1.43
CA GLU A 61 -4.66 -8.79 1.74
C GLU A 61 -5.89 -9.38 1.03
N TYR A 62 -6.82 -8.52 0.57
CA TYR A 62 -8.06 -8.96 -0.07
C TYR A 62 -7.92 -9.22 -1.57
N ASN A 63 -6.78 -8.86 -2.18
CA ASN A 63 -6.50 -9.27 -3.54
C ASN A 63 -5.91 -10.68 -3.57
N ILE A 64 -6.76 -11.70 -3.67
CA ILE A 64 -6.34 -13.11 -3.65
C ILE A 64 -5.40 -13.47 -4.82
N ASP A 65 -5.53 -12.78 -5.95
CA ASP A 65 -4.67 -12.95 -7.13
C ASP A 65 -3.51 -11.95 -7.14
N GLY A 66 -3.34 -11.19 -6.05
CA GLY A 66 -2.34 -10.16 -5.88
C GLY A 66 -0.94 -10.70 -5.62
N SER A 67 0.06 -9.85 -5.85
CA SER A 67 1.46 -10.15 -5.55
C SER A 67 1.81 -9.90 -4.09
N ILE A 68 1.04 -9.07 -3.38
CA ILE A 68 1.26 -8.74 -1.97
C ILE A 68 0.36 -9.63 -1.12
N SER A 69 0.96 -10.56 -0.38
CA SER A 69 0.21 -11.45 0.50
C SER A 69 -0.23 -10.75 1.79
N LYS A 70 -1.13 -11.40 2.53
CA LYS A 70 -1.43 -11.00 3.91
C LYS A 70 -0.18 -10.85 4.77
N ALA A 71 0.73 -11.82 4.70
CA ALA A 71 1.95 -11.80 5.50
C ALA A 71 2.85 -10.62 5.13
N ASP A 72 2.87 -10.26 3.84
CA ASP A 72 3.60 -9.08 3.35
C ASP A 72 3.01 -7.78 3.90
N ALA A 73 1.67 -7.65 3.90
CA ALA A 73 0.98 -6.50 4.47
C ALA A 73 1.19 -6.41 6.00
N ASP A 74 1.07 -7.52 6.72
CA ASP A 74 1.31 -7.59 8.16
C ASP A 74 2.76 -7.20 8.50
N GLU A 75 3.75 -7.62 7.70
CA GLU A 75 5.16 -7.25 7.87
C GLU A 75 5.39 -5.74 7.71
N VAL A 76 4.73 -5.11 6.73
CA VAL A 76 4.78 -3.65 6.53
C VAL A 76 4.18 -2.92 7.73
N LEU A 77 3.01 -3.37 8.20
CA LEU A 77 2.34 -2.75 9.35
C LEU A 77 3.12 -2.93 10.64
N ALA A 78 3.75 -4.08 10.84
CA ALA A 78 4.59 -4.34 12.00
C ALA A 78 5.80 -3.40 12.08
N ALA A 79 6.32 -2.91 10.93
CA ALA A 79 7.39 -1.93 10.90
C ALA A 79 6.99 -0.56 11.49
N LEU A 80 5.70 -0.24 11.60
CA LEU A 80 5.19 0.98 12.25
C LEU A 80 5.00 0.82 13.77
N GLY A 81 5.09 -0.41 14.28
CA GLY A 81 4.77 -0.75 15.67
C GLY A 81 3.28 -0.74 16.00
N ASP A 82 2.96 -1.12 17.23
CA ASP A 82 1.57 -1.28 17.71
C ASP A 82 0.94 0.04 18.22
N ASN A 83 1.75 1.09 18.42
CA ASN A 83 1.31 2.37 18.94
C ASN A 83 1.83 3.54 18.09
N TYR A 84 0.96 4.14 17.28
CA TYR A 84 1.32 5.24 16.37
C TYR A 84 1.63 6.57 17.08
N TRP A 85 1.44 6.65 18.40
CA TRP A 85 1.97 7.77 19.20
C TRP A 85 3.47 7.63 19.48
N GLU A 86 4.01 6.42 19.43
CA GLU A 86 5.41 6.09 19.71
C GLU A 86 6.24 5.85 18.44
N VAL A 87 5.59 5.83 17.27
CA VAL A 87 6.24 5.66 15.96
C VAL A 87 7.30 6.74 15.71
N THR A 88 8.42 6.34 15.13
CA THR A 88 9.50 7.25 14.74
C THR A 88 9.49 7.53 13.23
N LYS A 89 10.23 8.55 12.79
CA LYS A 89 10.43 8.79 11.35
C LYS A 89 11.12 7.61 10.66
N ASP A 90 12.03 6.93 11.35
CA ASP A 90 12.76 5.80 10.81
C ASP A 90 11.83 4.59 10.61
N ASP A 91 10.87 4.38 11.51
CA ASP A 91 9.83 3.35 11.37
C ASP A 91 8.95 3.60 10.14
N ILE A 92 8.53 4.85 9.91
CA ILE A 92 7.73 5.25 8.74
C ILE A 92 8.53 5.02 7.45
N ILE A 93 9.82 5.39 7.45
CA ILE A 93 10.72 5.15 6.30
C ILE A 93 10.88 3.65 6.05
N ALA A 94 11.05 2.85 7.10
CA ALA A 94 11.18 1.39 6.99
C ALA A 94 9.92 0.76 6.41
N ALA A 95 8.74 1.12 6.91
CA ALA A 95 7.46 0.64 6.39
C ALA A 95 7.27 1.03 4.91
N ARG A 96 7.58 2.28 4.55
CA ARG A 96 7.49 2.77 3.16
C ARG A 96 8.40 1.98 2.24
N ASP A 97 9.66 1.82 2.62
CA ASP A 97 10.66 1.14 1.80
C ASP A 97 10.34 -0.35 1.63
N LEU A 98 9.82 -0.98 2.68
CA LEU A 98 9.36 -2.37 2.63
C LEU A 98 8.15 -2.54 1.71
N LEU A 99 7.14 -1.67 1.81
CA LEU A 99 5.97 -1.69 0.92
C LEU A 99 6.37 -1.42 -0.53
N ALA A 100 7.24 -0.44 -0.77
CA ALA A 100 7.74 -0.14 -2.10
C ALA A 100 8.49 -1.33 -2.70
N THR A 101 9.26 -2.06 -1.89
CA THR A 101 9.96 -3.28 -2.33
C THR A 101 8.98 -4.38 -2.72
N LYS A 102 7.99 -4.64 -1.87
CA LYS A 102 6.94 -5.65 -2.11
C LYS A 102 6.08 -5.31 -3.34
N ALA A 103 5.84 -4.04 -3.60
CA ALA A 103 5.03 -3.55 -4.71
C ALA A 103 5.82 -3.29 -6.02
N GLY A 104 7.16 -3.39 -6.00
CA GLY A 104 8.01 -3.02 -7.15
C GLY A 104 7.96 -1.53 -7.51
N LEU A 105 7.89 -0.67 -6.50
CA LEU A 105 7.73 0.80 -6.59
C LEU A 105 8.93 1.59 -6.05
N GLU A 106 10.05 0.93 -5.76
CA GLU A 106 11.21 1.50 -5.04
C GLU A 106 11.77 2.74 -5.73
N SER A 107 11.77 2.75 -7.06
CA SER A 107 12.30 3.86 -7.87
C SER A 107 11.48 5.15 -7.78
N ILE A 108 10.21 5.06 -7.38
CA ILE A 108 9.29 6.20 -7.31
C ILE A 108 8.74 6.45 -5.90
N LYS A 109 9.16 5.68 -4.90
CA LYS A 109 8.57 5.69 -3.54
C LYS A 109 8.53 7.04 -2.83
N THR A 110 9.38 8.00 -3.21
CA THR A 110 9.40 9.36 -2.63
C THR A 110 8.68 10.40 -3.50
N GLN A 111 8.06 9.98 -4.58
CA GLN A 111 7.29 10.81 -5.53
C GLN A 111 5.80 10.47 -5.49
N LEU A 112 5.45 9.41 -4.76
CA LEU A 112 4.10 8.93 -4.54
C LEU A 112 3.48 9.70 -3.39
#